data_AF-A0A530M3B8-F1
#
_entry.id   AF-A0A530M3B8-F1
#
_cell.length_a   1.000
_cell.length_b   1.000
_cell.length_c   1.000
_cell.angle_alpha   90.00
_cell.angle_beta   90.00
_cell.angle_gamma   90.00
#
_symmetry.space_group_name_H-M   'P 1'
#
loop_
_entity.id
_entity.type
_entity.pdbx_description
1 polymer ?
#
loop_
_entity_poly.entity_id
_entity_poly.type
_entity_poly.pdbx_seq_one_letter_code
_entity_poly.pdbx_strand_id
1 'polypeptide(L)'
;YDQRWTGVMAEALGPGYHIIEEGLSARTTCLDDPNDPRLNGGNYLPSAIASHLPLDLVIVMLGTNDTKSYFRRTSYEIANGMAKLVGQILTSAGGIGTPYPAPKALVIAPPPLTPMPDPWFEGMFGGGHEKSRDLARQYKAMADFMKIEFLNAGDFITTDGVDGIHFTAANNADLGRAVANKVRAILDPDRVSTAA
;
A
#
# COMPACT_ATOMS: atom_id res chain seq x y z
N TYR A 1 -12.88 3.89 -13.95
CA TYR A 1 -11.62 4.32 -13.30
C TYR A 1 -11.92 4.73 -11.85
N ASP A 2 -12.82 5.69 -11.75
CA ASP A 2 -13.65 6.24 -10.68
C ASP A 2 -14.19 5.28 -9.61
N GLN A 3 -14.28 3.96 -9.85
CA GLN A 3 -14.68 2.98 -8.82
C GLN A 3 -13.51 2.36 -8.03
N ARG A 4 -12.26 2.60 -8.44
CA ARG A 4 -11.07 2.14 -7.71
C ARG A 4 -10.73 3.17 -6.64
N TRP A 5 -10.21 2.73 -5.50
CA TRP A 5 -9.90 3.63 -4.38
C TRP A 5 -8.96 4.78 -4.77
N THR A 6 -8.07 4.56 -5.74
CA THR A 6 -7.19 5.59 -6.32
C THR A 6 -7.96 6.68 -7.05
N GLY A 7 -8.96 6.29 -7.85
CA GLY A 7 -9.86 7.22 -8.55
C GLY A 7 -10.74 8.00 -7.57
N VAL A 8 -11.31 7.31 -6.57
CA VAL A 8 -12.11 7.94 -5.51
C VAL A 8 -11.27 8.90 -4.68
N MET A 9 -10.03 8.52 -4.35
CA MET A 9 -9.09 9.40 -3.65
C MET A 9 -8.77 10.65 -4.49
N ALA A 10 -8.52 10.48 -5.80
CA ALA A 10 -8.26 11.60 -6.71
C ALA A 10 -9.44 12.58 -6.76
N GLU A 11 -10.66 12.07 -6.92
CA GLU A 11 -11.89 12.88 -6.90
C GLU A 11 -12.05 13.60 -5.56
N ALA A 12 -11.87 12.87 -4.45
CA ALA A 12 -12.00 13.42 -3.12
C ALA A 12 -10.97 14.52 -2.86
N LEU A 13 -9.71 14.37 -3.29
CA LEU A 13 -8.63 15.36 -3.13
C LEU A 13 -8.83 16.60 -4.01
N GLY A 14 -9.38 16.42 -5.22
CA GLY A 14 -9.66 17.49 -6.16
C GLY A 14 -8.44 17.93 -6.99
N PRO A 15 -8.58 19.03 -7.76
CA PRO A 15 -7.65 19.38 -8.84
C PRO A 15 -6.25 19.84 -8.38
N GLY A 16 -6.04 20.05 -7.07
CA GLY A 16 -4.73 20.39 -6.51
C GLY A 16 -3.78 19.19 -6.38
N TYR A 17 -4.25 17.99 -6.69
CA TYR A 17 -3.51 16.74 -6.56
C TYR A 17 -3.46 16.01 -7.91
N HIS A 18 -2.32 15.38 -8.20
CA HIS A 18 -2.16 14.49 -9.35
C HIS A 18 -1.85 13.08 -8.86
N ILE A 19 -2.69 12.11 -9.21
CA ILE A 19 -2.56 10.72 -8.75
C ILE A 19 -1.98 9.85 -9.86
N ILE A 20 -0.88 9.17 -9.53
CA ILE A 20 -0.21 8.20 -10.41
C ILE A 20 -0.51 6.80 -9.87
N GLU A 21 -1.10 5.96 -10.70
CA GLU A 21 -1.49 4.60 -10.32
C GLU A 21 -0.44 3.57 -10.73
N GLU A 22 0.24 2.98 -9.74
CA GLU A 22 1.25 1.93 -9.97
C GLU A 22 0.80 0.58 -9.36
N GLY A 23 -0.46 0.21 -9.60
CA GLY A 23 -1.04 -1.04 -9.12
C GLY A 23 -0.72 -2.25 -10.03
N LEU A 24 -0.18 -3.32 -9.45
CA LEU A 24 0.07 -4.59 -10.16
C LEU A 24 -0.49 -5.77 -9.36
N SER A 25 -1.43 -6.51 -9.95
CA SER A 25 -1.98 -7.73 -9.35
C SER A 25 -0.86 -8.71 -9.00
N ALA A 26 -1.03 -9.40 -7.86
CA ALA A 26 -0.07 -10.36 -7.32
C ALA A 26 1.30 -9.81 -6.85
N ARG A 27 1.56 -8.50 -6.96
CA ARG A 27 2.81 -7.87 -6.48
C ARG A 27 3.05 -8.15 -4.98
N THR A 28 4.27 -8.53 -4.64
CA THR A 28 4.77 -8.73 -3.29
C THR A 28 5.56 -7.50 -2.83
N THR A 29 5.90 -7.43 -1.54
CA THR A 29 6.82 -6.39 -1.06
C THR A 29 8.19 -6.51 -1.73
N CYS A 30 8.87 -7.63 -1.56
CA CYS A 30 10.24 -7.82 -2.04
C CYS A 30 10.59 -9.28 -2.38
N LEU A 31 9.61 -10.08 -2.78
CA LEU A 31 9.77 -11.50 -3.12
C LEU A 31 9.66 -11.71 -4.63
N ASP A 32 10.53 -12.56 -5.16
CA ASP A 32 10.36 -13.11 -6.50
C ASP A 32 9.32 -14.23 -6.42
N ASP A 33 8.21 -14.08 -7.16
CA ASP A 33 7.25 -15.17 -7.30
C ASP A 33 7.86 -16.22 -8.23
N PRO A 34 7.89 -17.51 -7.84
CA PRO A 34 8.51 -18.56 -8.65
C PRO A 34 7.85 -18.74 -10.02
N ASN A 35 6.61 -18.26 -10.19
CA ASN A 35 5.84 -18.43 -11.41
C ASN A 35 5.77 -17.15 -12.26
N ASP A 36 6.17 -15.99 -11.73
CA ASP A 36 6.06 -14.72 -12.45
C ASP A 36 7.17 -13.71 -12.05
N PRO A 37 8.11 -13.38 -12.96
CA PRO A 37 9.25 -12.53 -12.65
C PRO A 37 8.89 -11.04 -12.46
N ARG A 38 7.63 -10.64 -12.68
CA ARG A 38 7.22 -9.23 -12.62
C ARG A 38 6.83 -8.76 -11.22
N LEU A 39 6.65 -9.69 -10.28
CA LEU A 39 5.87 -9.45 -9.06
C LEU A 39 6.67 -8.90 -7.87
N ASN A 40 7.99 -8.75 -7.99
CA ASN A 40 8.82 -8.19 -6.93
C ASN A 40 8.73 -6.65 -6.92
N GLY A 41 7.96 -6.09 -5.98
CA GLY A 41 7.79 -4.64 -5.84
C GLY A 41 9.11 -3.90 -5.63
N GLY A 42 10.00 -4.47 -4.82
CA GLY A 42 11.31 -3.89 -4.53
C GLY A 42 12.27 -3.85 -5.72
N ASN A 43 12.06 -4.66 -6.75
CA ASN A 43 12.85 -4.59 -7.98
C ASN A 43 12.34 -3.48 -8.92
N TYR A 44 11.04 -3.18 -8.88
CA TYR A 44 10.41 -2.20 -9.77
C TYR A 44 10.41 -0.76 -9.21
N LEU A 45 10.20 -0.61 -7.90
CA LEU A 45 9.90 0.69 -7.28
C LEU A 45 10.95 1.79 -7.55
N PRO A 46 12.28 1.54 -7.51
CA PRO A 46 13.26 2.59 -7.81
C PRO A 46 13.09 3.20 -9.21
N SER A 47 12.81 2.37 -10.22
CA SER A 47 12.59 2.83 -11.59
C SER A 47 11.29 3.62 -11.72
N ALA A 48 10.21 3.19 -11.05
CA ALA A 48 8.96 3.93 -11.03
C ALA A 48 9.11 5.31 -10.39
N ILE A 49 9.77 5.41 -9.24
CA ILE A 49 9.99 6.70 -8.56
C ILE A 49 10.76 7.65 -9.47
N ALA A 50 11.89 7.22 -10.03
CA ALA A 50 12.70 8.06 -10.91
C ALA A 50 11.94 8.51 -12.18
N SER A 51 11.01 7.68 -12.68
CA SER A 51 10.19 7.99 -13.87
C SER A 51 9.13 9.05 -13.60
N HIS A 52 8.71 9.21 -12.35
CA HIS A 52 7.59 10.05 -11.95
C HIS A 52 7.98 11.29 -11.13
N LEU A 53 9.27 11.50 -10.84
CA LEU A 53 9.71 12.73 -10.16
C LEU A 53 9.39 13.98 -11.01
N PRO A 54 8.91 15.08 -10.38
CA PRO A 54 8.79 15.31 -8.94
C PRO A 54 7.59 14.61 -8.28
N LEU A 55 7.79 14.14 -7.04
CA LEU A 55 6.76 13.53 -6.19
C LEU A 55 6.78 14.16 -4.79
N ASP A 56 5.60 14.37 -4.21
CA ASP A 56 5.45 14.85 -2.83
C ASP A 56 5.22 13.71 -1.82
N LEU A 57 4.54 12.65 -2.26
CA LEU A 57 4.14 11.52 -1.43
C LEU A 57 4.08 10.22 -2.24
N VAL A 58 4.63 9.14 -1.69
CA VAL A 58 4.43 7.76 -2.19
C VAL A 58 3.60 6.98 -1.17
N ILE A 59 2.51 6.38 -1.65
CA ILE A 59 1.60 5.56 -0.84
C ILE A 59 1.82 4.09 -1.20
N VAL A 60 2.15 3.25 -0.22
CA VAL A 60 2.39 1.82 -0.43
C VAL A 60 1.40 0.99 0.38
N MET A 61 0.54 0.25 -0.34
CA MET A 61 -0.35 -0.77 0.22
C MET A 61 0.00 -2.13 -0.40
N LEU A 62 0.92 -2.85 0.23
CA LEU A 62 1.37 -4.19 -0.16
C LEU A 62 1.45 -5.09 1.08
N GLY A 63 1.74 -6.37 0.88
CA GLY A 63 1.90 -7.35 1.95
C GLY A 63 0.91 -8.51 1.88
N THR A 64 -0.27 -8.32 1.27
CA THR A 64 -1.27 -9.40 1.11
C THR A 64 -0.68 -10.60 0.38
N ASN A 65 -0.02 -10.39 -0.77
CA ASN A 65 0.54 -11.50 -1.55
C ASN A 65 1.72 -12.20 -0.88
N ASP A 66 2.47 -11.50 -0.02
CA ASP A 66 3.55 -12.11 0.76
C ASP A 66 3.02 -13.13 1.79
N THR A 67 1.72 -13.08 2.12
CA THR A 67 1.08 -14.03 3.03
C THR A 67 0.80 -15.39 2.40
N LYS A 68 0.88 -15.52 1.06
CA LYS A 68 0.62 -16.77 0.34
C LYS A 68 1.46 -17.91 0.90
N SER A 69 0.86 -19.10 0.92
CA SER A 69 1.37 -20.29 1.62
C SER A 69 2.78 -20.67 1.15
N TYR A 70 3.05 -20.56 -0.14
CA TYR A 70 4.32 -20.94 -0.75
C TYR A 70 5.49 -19.99 -0.46
N PHE A 71 5.26 -18.76 -0.01
CA PHE A 71 6.34 -17.84 0.36
C PHE A 71 6.88 -18.05 1.77
N ARG A 72 6.14 -18.73 2.64
CA ARG A 72 6.56 -19.13 4.00
C ARG A 72 7.11 -17.98 4.86
N ARG A 73 6.68 -16.74 4.62
CA ARG A 73 7.03 -15.59 5.46
C ARG A 73 6.15 -15.48 6.72
N THR A 74 6.77 -14.97 7.76
CA THR A 74 6.15 -14.39 8.96
C THR A 74 5.68 -12.96 8.69
N SER A 75 4.72 -12.45 9.45
CA SER A 75 4.27 -11.04 9.36
C SER A 75 5.40 -10.03 9.58
N TYR A 76 6.39 -10.38 10.42
CA TYR A 76 7.59 -9.57 10.64
C TYR A 76 8.46 -9.47 9.37
N GLU A 77 8.71 -10.59 8.67
CA GLU A 77 9.48 -10.56 7.42
C GLU A 77 8.76 -9.79 6.31
N ILE A 78 7.42 -9.82 6.30
CA ILE A 78 6.62 -8.99 5.39
C ILE A 78 6.82 -7.50 5.71
N ALA A 79 6.84 -7.12 6.99
CA ALA A 79 7.13 -5.74 7.41
C ALA A 79 8.57 -5.32 7.08
N ASN A 80 9.55 -6.22 7.20
CA ASN A 80 10.91 -5.93 6.76
C ASN A 80 11.00 -5.75 5.23
N GLY A 81 10.17 -6.48 4.47
CA GLY A 81 10.01 -6.24 3.04
C GLY A 81 9.42 -4.87 2.73
N MET A 82 8.42 -4.43 3.49
CA MET A 82 7.88 -3.06 3.41
C MET A 82 8.95 -2.01 3.77
N ALA A 83 9.76 -2.24 4.80
CA ALA A 83 10.85 -1.36 5.21
C ALA A 83 11.88 -1.15 4.08
N LYS A 84 12.16 -2.19 3.29
CA LYS A 84 13.00 -2.06 2.06
C LYS A 84 12.38 -1.06 1.08
N LEU A 85 11.07 -1.14 0.82
CA LEU A 85 10.37 -0.21 -0.06
C LEU A 85 10.39 1.22 0.47
N VAL A 86 10.13 1.40 1.77
CA VAL A 86 10.23 2.71 2.42
C VAL A 86 11.64 3.28 2.30
N GLY A 87 12.67 2.46 2.52
CA GLY A 87 14.07 2.88 2.31
C GLY A 87 14.31 3.40 0.90
N GLN A 88 13.83 2.69 -0.12
CA GLN A 88 13.94 3.11 -1.53
C GLN A 88 13.26 4.47 -1.79
N ILE A 89 12.11 4.72 -1.16
CA ILE A 89 11.39 6.01 -1.25
C ILE A 89 12.20 7.12 -0.60
N LEU A 90 12.63 6.94 0.65
CA LEU A 90 13.31 7.97 1.43
C LEU A 90 14.69 8.34 0.87
N THR A 91 15.34 7.44 0.12
CA THR A 91 16.64 7.69 -0.50
C THR A 91 16.54 8.06 -1.98
N SER A 92 15.35 8.40 -2.50
CA SER A 92 15.15 8.62 -3.94
C SER A 92 15.46 10.03 -4.43
N ALA A 93 15.97 10.91 -3.57
CA ALA A 93 16.25 12.30 -3.92
C ALA A 93 17.18 12.39 -5.14
N GLY A 94 16.90 13.34 -6.02
CA GLY A 94 17.65 13.62 -7.23
C GLY A 94 17.30 12.74 -8.44
N GLY A 95 16.74 11.55 -8.24
CA GLY A 95 16.38 10.64 -9.33
C GLY A 95 17.54 10.43 -10.31
N ILE A 96 17.30 10.73 -11.59
CA ILE A 96 18.34 10.75 -12.63
C ILE A 96 18.61 12.21 -13.05
N GLY A 97 19.57 12.85 -12.41
CA GLY A 97 20.06 14.18 -12.82
C GLY A 97 19.10 15.34 -12.54
N THR A 98 18.21 15.23 -11.55
CA THR A 98 17.28 16.28 -11.14
C THR A 98 17.61 16.84 -9.75
N PRO A 99 17.13 18.05 -9.39
CA PRO A 99 17.29 18.59 -8.04
C PRO A 99 16.12 18.24 -7.11
N TYR A 100 15.19 17.38 -7.53
CA TYR A 100 13.97 17.12 -6.75
C TYR A 100 14.27 16.36 -5.45
N PRO A 101 13.63 16.72 -4.32
CA PRO A 101 13.79 16.00 -3.07
C PRO A 101 13.15 14.60 -3.14
N ALA A 102 13.46 13.76 -2.15
CA ALA A 102 12.71 12.53 -1.94
C ALA A 102 11.27 12.86 -1.46
N PRO A 103 10.24 12.14 -1.94
CA PRO A 103 8.87 12.29 -1.45
C PRO A 103 8.73 11.77 -0.02
N LYS A 104 7.66 12.19 0.67
CA LYS A 104 7.22 11.54 1.91
C LYS A 104 6.75 10.10 1.61
N ALA A 105 6.67 9.27 2.65
CA ALA A 105 6.16 7.90 2.54
C ALA A 105 4.95 7.69 3.45
N LEU A 106 3.87 7.14 2.90
CA LEU A 106 2.72 6.62 3.64
C LEU A 106 2.61 5.11 3.41
N VAL A 107 2.72 4.34 4.49
CA VAL A 107 2.47 2.89 4.47
C VAL A 107 1.03 2.63 4.90
N ILE A 108 0.32 1.85 4.10
CA ILE A 108 -1.03 1.38 4.41
C ILE A 108 -0.97 -0.13 4.64
N ALA A 109 -1.38 -0.57 5.83
CA ALA A 109 -1.64 -1.99 6.04
C ALA A 109 -2.95 -2.39 5.34
N PRO A 110 -2.96 -3.40 4.45
CA PRO A 110 -4.19 -3.88 3.83
C PRO A 110 -5.14 -4.49 4.89
N PRO A 111 -6.47 -4.48 4.65
CA PRO A 111 -7.39 -5.16 5.54
C PRO A 111 -7.10 -6.67 5.59
N PRO A 112 -7.42 -7.36 6.68
CA PRO A 112 -7.22 -8.80 6.77
C PRO A 112 -8.00 -9.55 5.68
N LEU A 113 -7.43 -10.65 5.18
CA LEU A 113 -8.12 -11.59 4.29
C LEU A 113 -9.35 -12.18 4.99
N THR A 114 -10.36 -12.60 4.23
CA THR A 114 -11.61 -13.22 4.75
C THR A 114 -11.78 -14.63 4.17
N PRO A 115 -12.79 -15.42 4.60
CA PRO A 115 -12.99 -16.78 4.09
C PRO A 115 -13.08 -16.82 2.56
N MET A 116 -12.35 -17.76 1.96
CA MET A 116 -12.22 -17.89 0.51
C MET A 116 -13.02 -19.12 0.05
N PRO A 117 -14.10 -18.96 -0.73
CA PRO A 117 -14.93 -20.08 -1.15
C PRO A 117 -14.29 -20.94 -2.25
N ASP A 118 -13.32 -20.38 -2.99
CA ASP A 118 -12.62 -21.10 -4.04
C ASP A 118 -11.41 -21.88 -3.45
N PRO A 119 -11.33 -23.21 -3.68
CA PRO A 119 -10.29 -24.05 -3.08
C PRO A 119 -8.88 -23.72 -3.59
N TRP A 120 -8.74 -23.14 -4.79
CA TRP A 120 -7.45 -22.68 -5.29
C TRP A 120 -6.94 -21.50 -4.49
N PHE A 121 -7.82 -20.54 -4.18
CA PHE A 121 -7.48 -19.41 -3.31
C PHE A 121 -7.24 -19.85 -1.86
N GLU A 122 -8.06 -20.75 -1.33
CA GLU A 122 -7.86 -21.32 0.00
C GLU A 122 -6.47 -21.97 0.13
N GLY A 123 -6.06 -22.79 -0.85
CA GLY A 123 -4.72 -23.38 -0.88
C GLY A 123 -3.61 -22.34 -1.05
N MET A 124 -3.82 -21.35 -1.94
CA MET A 124 -2.86 -20.28 -2.21
C MET A 124 -2.58 -19.43 -0.96
N PHE A 125 -3.61 -19.14 -0.17
CA PHE A 125 -3.53 -18.31 1.03
C PHE A 125 -3.66 -19.11 2.33
N GLY A 126 -3.32 -20.40 2.32
CA GLY A 126 -3.26 -21.22 3.53
C GLY A 126 -2.39 -20.58 4.62
N GLY A 127 -3.00 -20.25 5.77
CA GLY A 127 -2.36 -19.51 6.87
C GLY A 127 -2.22 -18.00 6.65
N GLY A 128 -2.71 -17.47 5.52
CA GLY A 128 -2.62 -16.07 5.14
C GLY A 128 -3.51 -15.15 5.96
N HIS A 129 -4.68 -15.61 6.41
CA HIS A 129 -5.59 -14.85 7.28
C HIS A 129 -4.88 -14.34 8.55
N GLU A 130 -4.28 -15.26 9.31
CA GLU A 130 -3.57 -14.96 10.56
C GLU A 130 -2.41 -13.98 10.34
N LYS A 131 -1.65 -14.17 9.26
CA LYS A 131 -0.55 -13.26 8.89
C LYS A 131 -1.07 -11.87 8.54
N SER A 132 -2.12 -11.78 7.72
CA SER A 132 -2.72 -10.52 7.27
C SER A 132 -3.28 -9.70 8.44
N ARG A 133 -3.87 -10.36 9.44
CA ARG A 133 -4.36 -9.71 10.67
C ARG A 133 -3.24 -9.04 11.48
N ASP A 134 -2.04 -9.60 11.47
CA ASP A 134 -0.90 -9.06 12.22
C ASP A 134 -0.14 -7.94 11.47
N LEU A 135 -0.40 -7.73 10.17
CA LEU A 135 0.32 -6.75 9.37
C LEU A 135 0.16 -5.32 9.90
N ALA A 136 -1.04 -4.92 10.34
CA ALA A 136 -1.26 -3.58 10.88
C ALA A 136 -0.35 -3.28 12.08
N ARG A 137 -0.22 -4.24 13.01
CA ARG A 137 0.67 -4.11 14.17
C ARG A 137 2.14 -3.98 13.76
N GLN A 138 2.58 -4.85 12.84
CA GLN A 138 3.98 -4.86 12.38
C GLN A 138 4.34 -3.60 11.59
N TYR A 139 3.45 -3.17 10.69
CA TYR A 139 3.66 -1.98 9.86
C TYR A 139 3.62 -0.72 10.70
N LYS A 140 2.72 -0.63 11.70
CA LYS A 140 2.74 0.49 12.64
C LYS A 140 4.06 0.57 13.40
N ALA A 141 4.53 -0.55 13.97
CA ALA A 141 5.80 -0.58 14.70
C ALA A 141 6.99 -0.17 13.82
N MET A 142 7.03 -0.67 12.57
CA MET A 142 8.04 -0.28 11.59
C MET A 142 7.94 1.21 11.23
N ALA A 143 6.73 1.74 11.01
CA ALA A 143 6.53 3.13 10.64
C ALA A 143 6.93 4.08 11.78
N ASP A 144 6.57 3.75 13.02
CA ASP A 144 6.98 4.49 14.23
C ASP A 144 8.51 4.49 14.40
N PHE A 145 9.18 3.36 14.08
CA PHE A 145 10.63 3.25 14.12
C PHE A 145 11.29 4.12 13.05
N MET A 146 10.80 4.05 11.80
CA MET A 146 11.35 4.78 10.65
C MET A 146 10.90 6.25 10.56
N LYS A 147 9.98 6.69 11.44
CA LYS A 147 9.41 8.05 11.46
C LYS A 147 8.69 8.43 10.17
N ILE A 148 7.88 7.51 9.67
CA ILE A 148 7.05 7.70 8.46
C ILE A 148 5.56 7.54 8.76
N GLU A 149 4.73 7.92 7.80
CA GLU A 149 3.28 7.94 7.96
C GLU A 149 2.67 6.54 7.85
N PHE A 150 1.65 6.27 8.66
CA PHE A 150 0.95 5.00 8.68
C PHE A 150 -0.57 5.18 8.64
N LEU A 151 -1.25 4.24 7.99
CA LEU A 151 -2.71 4.06 8.02
C LEU A 151 -3.04 2.56 8.07
N ASN A 152 -4.00 2.18 8.90
CA ASN A 152 -4.58 0.84 8.85
C ASN A 152 -5.86 0.86 8.00
N ALA A 153 -5.87 0.24 6.82
CA ALA A 153 -7.08 0.16 6.00
C ALA A 153 -8.20 -0.63 6.70
N GLY A 154 -7.84 -1.59 7.57
CA GLY A 154 -8.78 -2.38 8.36
C GLY A 154 -9.63 -1.58 9.36
N ASP A 155 -9.27 -0.31 9.64
CA ASP A 155 -10.09 0.58 10.47
C ASP A 155 -11.28 1.19 9.70
N PHE A 156 -11.25 1.10 8.36
CA PHE A 156 -12.25 1.73 7.48
C PHE A 156 -13.03 0.73 6.65
N ILE A 157 -12.42 -0.42 6.32
CA ILE A 157 -13.02 -1.44 5.45
C ILE A 157 -12.70 -2.85 5.92
N THR A 158 -13.57 -3.79 5.56
CA THR A 158 -13.32 -5.22 5.56
C THR A 158 -13.10 -5.73 4.13
N THR A 159 -12.52 -6.92 3.99
CA THR A 159 -12.38 -7.57 2.68
C THR A 159 -13.71 -8.23 2.31
N ASP A 160 -14.60 -7.47 1.64
CA ASP A 160 -15.97 -7.90 1.35
C ASP A 160 -16.14 -8.47 -0.07
N GLY A 161 -15.06 -8.59 -0.84
CA GLY A 161 -15.08 -9.26 -2.12
C GLY A 161 -15.53 -10.70 -1.97
N VAL A 162 -16.28 -11.19 -2.95
CA VAL A 162 -16.87 -12.54 -2.94
C VAL A 162 -15.82 -13.67 -2.85
N ASP A 163 -14.56 -13.37 -3.18
CA ASP A 163 -13.44 -14.31 -3.14
C ASP A 163 -12.65 -14.30 -1.81
N GLY A 164 -12.97 -13.39 -0.90
CA GLY A 164 -12.27 -13.22 0.37
C GLY A 164 -10.90 -12.54 0.28
N ILE A 165 -10.54 -11.97 -0.88
CA ILE A 165 -9.23 -11.35 -1.16
C ILE A 165 -9.38 -9.91 -1.63
N HIS A 166 -10.34 -9.65 -2.52
CA HIS A 166 -10.47 -8.35 -3.20
C HIS A 166 -11.58 -7.49 -2.61
N PHE A 167 -11.69 -6.27 -3.13
CA PHE A 167 -12.59 -5.24 -2.62
C PHE A 167 -13.84 -5.10 -3.48
N THR A 168 -14.96 -4.80 -2.83
CA THR A 168 -16.15 -4.29 -3.53
C THR A 168 -15.95 -2.85 -3.99
N ALA A 169 -16.83 -2.34 -4.83
CA ALA A 169 -16.84 -0.92 -5.18
C ALA A 169 -17.07 -0.02 -3.93
N ALA A 170 -17.87 -0.48 -2.96
CA ALA A 170 -18.10 0.23 -1.71
C ALA A 170 -16.83 0.31 -0.85
N ASN A 171 -16.10 -0.80 -0.68
CA ASN A 171 -14.81 -0.77 0.03
C ASN A 171 -13.81 0.15 -0.65
N ASN A 172 -13.75 0.14 -2.00
CA ASN A 172 -12.89 1.08 -2.72
C ASN A 172 -13.28 2.53 -2.43
N ALA A 173 -14.57 2.84 -2.37
CA ALA A 173 -15.05 4.18 -2.10
C ALA A 173 -14.70 4.65 -0.67
N ASP A 174 -14.92 3.80 0.33
CA ASP A 174 -14.61 4.10 1.73
C ASP A 174 -13.10 4.26 1.95
N LEU A 175 -12.30 3.34 1.39
CA LEU A 175 -10.85 3.42 1.45
C LEU A 175 -10.34 4.69 0.75
N GLY A 176 -10.81 4.99 -0.46
CA GLY A 176 -10.38 6.18 -1.21
C GLY A 176 -10.60 7.48 -0.43
N ARG A 177 -11.74 7.62 0.24
CA ARG A 177 -12.04 8.77 1.11
C ARG A 177 -11.15 8.81 2.35
N ALA A 178 -10.92 7.68 3.00
CA ALA A 178 -10.06 7.59 4.18
C ALA A 178 -8.60 7.97 3.83
N VAL A 179 -8.08 7.45 2.72
CA VAL A 179 -6.72 7.79 2.25
C VAL A 179 -6.65 9.26 1.85
N ALA A 180 -7.66 9.82 1.17
CA ALA A 180 -7.67 11.26 0.83
C ALA A 180 -7.57 12.16 2.08
N ASN A 181 -8.28 11.83 3.15
CA ASN A 181 -8.17 12.56 4.42
C ASN A 181 -6.77 12.46 5.03
N LYS A 182 -6.16 11.26 5.01
CA LYS A 182 -4.79 11.06 5.48
C LYS A 182 -3.78 11.85 4.64
N VAL A 183 -3.93 11.86 3.32
CA VAL A 183 -3.07 12.63 2.40
C VAL A 183 -3.12 14.12 2.71
N ARG A 184 -4.31 14.70 2.91
CA ARG A 184 -4.45 16.11 3.33
C ARG A 184 -3.74 16.40 4.65
N ALA A 185 -3.87 15.52 5.64
CA ALA A 185 -3.17 15.71 6.91
C ALA A 185 -1.64 15.70 6.76
N ILE A 186 -1.10 15.00 5.75
CA ILE A 186 0.33 14.91 5.48
C ILE A 186 0.85 16.11 4.68
N LEU A 187 0.11 16.53 3.65
CA LEU A 187 0.56 17.52 2.66
C LEU A 187 -0.01 18.94 2.90
N ASP A 188 -1.20 19.05 3.50
CA ASP A 188 -1.90 20.31 3.79
C ASP A 188 -2.26 20.46 5.28
N PRO A 189 -1.32 20.32 6.24
CA PRO A 189 -1.65 20.29 7.67
C PRO A 189 -2.38 21.56 8.17
N ASP A 190 -2.09 22.72 7.58
CA ASP A 190 -2.69 24.00 7.96
C ASP A 190 -4.16 24.15 7.52
N ARG A 191 -4.59 23.40 6.50
CA ARG A 191 -6.00 23.40 6.03
C ARG A 191 -6.92 22.54 6.88
N VAL A 192 -6.37 21.59 7.64
CA VAL A 192 -7.16 20.69 8.51
C VAL A 192 -7.53 21.37 9.83
N SER A 193 -6.69 22.30 10.31
CA SER A 193 -6.90 23.02 11.57
C SER A 193 -8.07 24.02 11.54
N THR A 194 -8.45 24.52 10.36
CA THR A 194 -9.50 25.55 10.21
C THR A 194 -10.91 25.00 10.03
N ALA A 195 -11.08 23.67 10.09
CA ALA A 195 -12.36 22.98 9.91
C ALA A 195 -12.90 22.29 11.19
N ALA A 196 -12.32 22.57 12.35
CA ALA A 196 -12.75 22.06 13.66
C ALA A 196 -13.46 23.12 14.51
#